data_AF-A0A7G7G510-F1
#
_entry.id   AF-A0A7G7G510-F1
#
_cell.length_a   1.000
_cell.length_b   1.000
_cell.length_c   1.000
_cell.angle_alpha   90.00
_cell.angle_beta   90.00
_cell.angle_gamma   90.00
#
_symmetry.space_group_name_H-M   'P 1'
#
loop_
_entity.id
_entity.type
_entity.pdbx_description
1 polymer ?
#
loop_
_entity_poly.entity_id
_entity_poly.type
_entity_poly.pdbx_seq_one_letter_code
_entity_poly.pdbx_strand_id
1 'polypeptide(L)' 'MAGLIDHIFENIVIEQLSRSEIESYNKYILEIFYQNLTVEQRARLLQIQTRLKKRMLELDK' A
#
# COMPACT_ATOMS: atom_id res chain seq x y z
N MET A 1 -17.27 1.32 -2.74
CA MET A 1 -15.93 1.93 -2.56
C MET A 1 -15.17 1.40 -1.33
N ALA A 2 -15.67 0.43 -0.57
CA ALA A 2 -14.95 -0.18 0.56
C ALA A 2 -14.04 -1.38 0.14
N GLY A 3 -14.46 -2.18 -0.85
CA GLY A 3 -13.86 -3.50 -1.07
C GLY A 3 -12.38 -3.56 -1.49
N LEU A 4 -11.85 -2.55 -2.19
CA LEU A 4 -10.48 -2.62 -2.74
C LEU A 4 -9.42 -2.14 -1.74
N ILE A 5 -9.76 -1.11 -0.98
CA ILE A 5 -8.95 -0.61 0.13
C ILE A 5 -8.89 -1.66 1.22
N ASP A 6 -10.04 -2.26 1.58
CA ASP A 6 -10.09 -3.35 2.55
C ASP A 6 -9.35 -4.60 2.03
N HIS A 7 -9.40 -4.90 0.73
CA HIS A 7 -8.59 -5.99 0.16
C HIS A 7 -7.08 -5.74 0.25
N ILE A 8 -6.63 -4.51 -0.03
CA ILE A 8 -5.23 -4.09 0.16
C ILE A 8 -4.84 -4.19 1.65
N PHE A 9 -5.75 -3.83 2.57
CA PHE A 9 -5.53 -3.90 4.01
C PHE A 9 -5.46 -5.34 4.55
N GLU A 10 -6.27 -6.26 4.02
CA GLU A 10 -6.44 -7.59 4.60
C GLU A 10 -5.63 -8.69 3.89
N ASN A 11 -5.35 -8.55 2.58
CA ASN A 11 -4.84 -9.68 1.78
C ASN A 11 -3.44 -9.46 1.18
N ILE A 12 -2.83 -8.29 1.34
CA ILE A 12 -1.47 -8.08 0.84
C ILE A 12 -0.44 -8.73 1.77
N VAL A 13 0.27 -9.73 1.24
CA VAL A 13 1.51 -10.26 1.81
C VAL A 13 2.69 -9.47 1.22
N ILE A 14 3.02 -8.34 1.86
CA ILE A 14 4.04 -7.38 1.37
C ILE A 14 5.39 -8.06 1.12
N GLU A 15 5.72 -9.05 1.94
CA GLU A 15 6.99 -9.77 1.91
C GLU A 15 7.19 -10.55 0.59
N GLN A 16 6.11 -10.96 -0.08
CA GLN A 16 6.16 -11.72 -1.33
C GLN A 16 6.09 -10.84 -2.59
N LEU A 17 5.84 -9.54 -2.44
CA LEU A 17 5.70 -8.64 -3.57
C LEU A 17 7.02 -8.46 -4.33
N SER A 18 6.93 -8.49 -5.64
CA SER A 18 7.98 -8.11 -6.57
C SER A 18 8.04 -6.58 -6.76
N ARG A 19 9.12 -6.10 -7.37
CA ARG A 19 9.36 -4.67 -7.60
C ARG A 19 8.22 -4.00 -8.37
N SER A 20 7.77 -4.63 -9.45
CA SER A 20 6.69 -4.13 -10.32
C SER A 20 5.33 -4.09 -9.60
N GLU A 21 5.07 -5.07 -8.73
CA GLU A 21 3.86 -5.09 -7.92
C GLU A 21 3.89 -3.95 -6.89
N ILE A 22 5.03 -3.73 -6.21
CA ILE A 22 5.19 -2.62 -5.26
C ILE A 22 4.98 -1.26 -5.95
N GLU A 23 5.51 -1.07 -7.15
CA GLU A 23 5.27 0.15 -7.94
C GLU A 23 3.79 0.34 -8.29
N SER A 24 3.12 -0.75 -8.65
CA SER A 24 1.68 -0.74 -8.96
C SER A 24 0.87 -0.35 -7.72
N TYR A 25 1.15 -0.96 -6.57
CA TYR A 25 0.51 -0.60 -5.30
C TYR A 25 0.79 0.84 -4.88
N ASN A 26 1.99 1.37 -5.11
CA ASN A 26 2.29 2.78 -4.83
C ASN A 26 1.46 3.74 -5.69
N LYS A 27 1.23 3.44 -6.97
CA LYS A 27 0.34 4.25 -7.82
C LYS A 27 -1.10 4.24 -7.29
N TYR A 28 -1.62 3.07 -6.93
CA TYR A 28 -2.95 2.95 -6.35
C TYR A 28 -3.09 3.66 -5.00
N ILE A 29 -2.08 3.57 -4.14
CA ILE A 29 -2.05 4.28 -2.86
C ILE A 29 -2.13 5.79 -3.08
N LEU A 30 -1.45 6.32 -4.09
CA LEU A 30 -1.54 7.74 -4.45
C LEU A 30 -2.95 8.12 -4.92
N GLU A 31 -3.58 7.31 -5.78
CA GLU A 31 -4.96 7.55 -6.22
C GLU A 31 -5.96 7.55 -5.06
N ILE A 32 -5.76 6.67 -4.09
CA ILE A 32 -6.60 6.57 -2.88
C ILE A 32 -6.32 7.72 -1.91
N PHE A 33 -5.07 8.22 -1.84
CA PHE A 33 -4.68 9.29 -0.93
C PHE A 33 -5.43 10.61 -1.20
N TYR A 34 -5.75 10.88 -2.46
CA TYR A 34 -6.54 12.05 -2.88
C TYR A 34 -8.05 11.90 -2.63
N GLN A 35 -8.52 10.73 -2.18
CA GLN A 35 -9.91 10.54 -1.80
C GLN A 35 -10.18 11.05 -0.38
N ASN A 36 -11.47 11.24 -0.04
CA ASN A 36 -11.90 11.61 1.31
C ASN A 36 -11.77 10.43 2.28
N LEU A 37 -10.53 10.10 2.64
CA LEU A 37 -10.22 9.11 3.66
C LEU A 37 -10.41 9.67 5.06
N THR A 38 -10.99 8.85 5.94
CA THR A 38 -11.01 9.11 7.39
C THR A 38 -9.59 9.11 7.96
N VAL A 39 -9.41 9.70 9.13
CA VAL A 39 -8.10 9.75 9.83
C VAL A 39 -7.54 8.34 10.05
N GLU A 40 -8.39 7.38 10.41
CA GLU A 40 -7.98 5.99 10.65
C GLU A 40 -7.53 5.31 9.34
N GLN A 41 -8.26 5.50 8.24
CA GLN A 41 -7.88 4.97 6.93
C GLN A 41 -6.56 5.57 6.44
N ARG A 42 -6.32 6.87 6.65
CA ARG A 42 -5.04 7.51 6.33
C ARG A 42 -3.90 6.90 7.14
N ALA A 43 -4.09 6.66 8.43
CA ALA A 43 -3.08 6.04 9.27
C ALA A 43 -2.70 4.63 8.78
N ARG A 44 -3.71 3.79 8.46
CA ARG A 44 -3.47 2.45 7.89
C ARG A 44 -2.77 2.51 6.53
N LEU A 45 -3.16 3.43 5.67
CA LEU A 45 -2.54 3.63 4.35
C LEU A 45 -1.05 4.01 4.47
N LEU A 46 -0.71 4.90 5.42
CA LEU A 46 0.69 5.28 5.70
C LEU A 46 1.52 4.11 6.23
N GLN A 47 0.94 3.23 7.05
CA GLN A 47 1.59 2.02 7.52
C GLN A 47 1.92 1.07 6.36
N ILE A 48 0.98 0.85 5.44
CA ILE A 48 1.22 0.04 4.23
C ILE A 48 2.31 0.66 3.37
N GLN A 49 2.24 1.96 3.12
CA GLN A 49 3.25 2.66 2.31
C GLN A 49 4.66 2.51 2.92
N THR A 50 4.76 2.52 4.24
CA THR A 50 6.04 2.33 4.95
C THR A 50 6.56 0.91 4.77
N ARG A 51 5.70 -0.11 4.90
CA ARG A 51 6.07 -1.50 4.67
C ARG A 51 6.47 -1.78 3.22
N LEU A 52 5.75 -1.23 2.24
CA LEU A 52 6.09 -1.32 0.81
C LEU A 52 7.45 -0.68 0.51
N LYS A 53 7.73 0.50 1.07
CA LYS A 53 9.04 1.16 0.94
C LYS A 53 10.16 0.31 1.54
N LYS A 54 9.95 -0.27 2.72
CA LYS A 54 10.92 -1.16 3.35
C LYS A 54 11.23 -2.37 2.45
N ARG A 55 10.20 -3.02 1.90
CA ARG A 55 10.37 -4.15 0.99
C ARG A 55 11.13 -3.76 -0.28
N MET A 56 10.82 -2.60 -0.86
CA MET A 56 11.54 -2.07 -2.02
C MET A 56 13.04 -1.94 -1.72
N LEU A 57 13.40 -1.38 -0.56
CA LEU A 57 14.80 -1.28 -0.13
C LEU A 57 15.48 -2.63 0.08
N GLU A 58 14.74 -3.67 0.47
CA GLU A 58 15.26 -5.04 0.59
C GLU A 58 15.47 -5.72 -0.77
N LEU A 59 14.67 -5.37 -1.78
CA LEU A 59 14.83 -5.87 -3.16
C LEU A 59 15.98 -5.16 -3.92
N ASP A 60 16.33 -3.94 -3.50
CA ASP A 60 17.40 -3.15 -4.10
C ASP A 60 18.80 -3.50 -3.55
N LYS A 61 18.88 -4.35 -2.52
CA LYS A 61 20.13 -4.89 -1.97
C LYS A 61 20.56 -6.19 -2.65
#